data_AF-A0A3M1ZFJ2-F1
#
_entry.id   AF-A0A3M1ZFJ2-F1
#
_cell.length_a   1.000
_cell.length_b   1.000
_cell.length_c   1.000
_cell.angle_alpha   90.00
_cell.angle_beta   90.00
_cell.angle_gamma   90.00
#
_symmetry.space_group_name_H-M   'P 1'
#
loop_
_entity.id
_entity.type
_entity.pdbx_description
1 polymer ?
#
loop_
_entity_poly.entity_id
_entity_poly.type
_entity_poly.pdbx_seq_one_letter_code
_entity_poly.pdbx_strand_id
1 'polypeptide(L)'
;MYLPNIVNARHVDTYMVGPLLVTVFTDCEATGYVQYAHVLFVHVLDPQEPYMLPEPMFAVAAEISQFSNSGSHFLGVFPGHGHLNLGSSPDWADLSKFTQRALQVVGEHFNINSKPVRLHNTDD
;
A
#
# COMPACT_ATOMS: atom_id res chain seq x y z
N MET A 1 -2.49 4.18 -15.37
CA MET A 1 -3.11 4.31 -14.04
C MET A 1 -2.25 5.26 -13.20
N TYR A 2 -2.84 6.08 -12.33
CA TYR A 2 -2.07 6.97 -11.45
C TYR A 2 -1.78 6.26 -10.13
N LEU A 3 -0.58 5.69 -10.01
CA LEU A 3 -0.09 4.94 -8.84
C LEU A 3 1.37 5.34 -8.55
N PRO A 4 1.90 5.07 -7.33
CA PRO A 4 3.32 5.23 -7.03
C PRO A 4 4.21 4.49 -8.05
N ASN A 5 5.15 5.20 -8.66
CA ASN A 5 6.09 4.60 -9.60
C ASN A 5 7.34 4.10 -8.87
N ILE A 6 7.27 2.87 -8.36
CA ILE A 6 8.32 2.22 -7.57
C ILE A 6 9.25 1.43 -8.49
N VAL A 7 10.56 1.69 -8.42
CA VAL A 7 11.58 0.95 -9.19
C VAL A 7 12.21 -0.20 -8.40
N ASN A 8 12.22 -0.08 -7.08
CA ASN A 8 12.76 -1.08 -6.18
C ASN A 8 12.04 -0.98 -4.83
N ALA A 9 11.79 -2.11 -4.20
CA ALA A 9 11.24 -2.17 -2.85
C ALA A 9 11.41 -3.58 -2.28
N ARG A 10 11.41 -3.68 -0.97
CA ARG A 10 11.38 -4.96 -0.26
C ARG A 10 9.93 -5.34 0.03
N HIS A 11 9.50 -6.49 -0.48
CA HIS A 11 8.23 -7.10 -0.08
C HIS A 11 8.30 -7.50 1.40
N VAL A 12 7.25 -7.18 2.15
CA VAL A 12 7.15 -7.46 3.58
C VAL A 12 6.11 -8.55 3.80
N ASP A 13 4.92 -8.36 3.23
CA ASP A 13 3.76 -9.15 3.56
C ASP A 13 2.70 -9.13 2.48
N THR A 14 1.86 -10.15 2.51
CA THR A 14 0.67 -10.25 1.66
C THR A 14 -0.55 -10.56 2.53
N TYR A 15 -1.67 -9.93 2.21
CA TYR A 15 -2.94 -10.10 2.89
C TYR A 15 -4.06 -10.38 1.89
N MET A 16 -5.06 -11.14 2.33
CA MET A 16 -6.37 -11.15 1.72
C MET A 16 -7.29 -10.20 2.48
N VAL A 17 -7.92 -9.27 1.77
CA VAL A 17 -8.95 -8.37 2.30
C VAL A 17 -10.22 -8.60 1.49
N GLY A 18 -11.08 -9.51 1.96
CA GLY A 18 -12.18 -10.02 1.14
C GLY A 18 -11.64 -10.70 -0.13
N PRO A 19 -12.08 -10.31 -1.34
CA PRO A 19 -11.56 -10.86 -2.61
C PRO A 19 -10.27 -10.19 -3.09
N LEU A 20 -9.76 -9.19 -2.36
CA LEU A 20 -8.61 -8.39 -2.78
C LEU A 20 -7.32 -9.02 -2.26
N LEU A 21 -6.33 -9.13 -3.15
CA LEU A 21 -4.96 -9.42 -2.77
C LEU A 21 -4.24 -8.11 -2.48
N VAL A 22 -3.62 -8.02 -1.32
CA VAL A 22 -2.97 -6.82 -0.83
C VAL A 22 -1.51 -7.12 -0.54
N THR A 23 -0.60 -6.39 -1.15
CA THR A 23 0.85 -6.58 -0.98
C THR A 23 1.47 -5.35 -0.32
N VAL A 24 2.30 -5.57 0.68
CA VAL A 24 2.95 -4.51 1.48
C VAL A 24 4.44 -4.51 1.17
N PHE A 25 4.95 -3.33 0.88
CA PHE A 25 6.35 -3.07 0.55
C PHE A 25 6.92 -1.97 1.43
N THR A 26 8.22 -2.04 1.66
CA THR A 26 9.01 -1.02 2.35
C THR A 26 10.37 -0.85 1.68
N ASP A 27 11.23 0.03 2.21
CA ASP A 27 12.52 0.38 1.61
C ASP A 27 12.35 0.77 0.13
N CYS A 28 11.30 1.55 -0.15
CA CYS A 28 10.88 1.84 -1.53
C CYS A 28 11.75 2.93 -2.15
N GLU A 29 12.18 2.68 -3.38
CA GLU A 29 12.81 3.65 -4.26
C GLU A 29 11.83 3.99 -5.38
N ALA A 30 11.49 5.27 -5.53
CA ALA A 30 10.55 5.72 -6.55
C ALA A 30 11.22 6.62 -7.59
N THR A 31 10.74 6.56 -8.84
CA THR A 31 11.11 7.57 -9.82
C THR A 31 10.34 8.87 -9.53
N GLY A 32 11.06 9.94 -9.17
CA GLY A 32 10.48 11.27 -9.05
C GLY A 32 10.77 11.94 -7.72
N TYR A 33 10.11 13.09 -7.50
CA TYR A 33 10.34 13.92 -6.31
C TYR A 33 9.71 13.37 -5.03
N VAL A 34 8.63 12.59 -5.15
CA VAL A 34 7.97 11.95 -4.02
C VAL A 34 8.62 10.59 -3.79
N GLN A 35 9.07 10.37 -2.55
CA GLN A 35 9.62 9.09 -2.09
C GLN A 35 8.65 8.48 -1.07
N TYR A 36 8.75 7.18 -0.82
CA TYR A 36 7.80 6.46 0.02
C TYR A 36 8.55 5.58 1.03
N ALA A 37 8.19 5.65 2.31
CA ALA A 37 8.75 4.74 3.30
C ALA A 37 8.14 3.33 3.17
N HIS A 38 6.82 3.31 2.93
CA HIS A 38 6.02 2.10 2.78
C HIS A 38 4.97 2.32 1.70
N VAL A 39 4.64 1.26 0.95
CA VAL A 39 3.54 1.26 -0.01
C VAL A 39 2.76 -0.04 0.13
N LEU A 40 1.44 0.06 0.10
CA LEU A 40 0.52 -1.05 0.02
C LEU A 40 -0.19 -0.99 -1.33
N PHE A 41 -0.08 -2.05 -2.13
CA PHE A 41 -0.79 -2.21 -3.39
C PHE A 41 -1.96 -3.18 -3.25
N VAL A 42 -3.02 -2.93 -4.00
CA VAL A 42 -4.23 -3.75 -4.02
C VAL A 42 -4.45 -4.26 -5.44
N HIS A 43 -4.66 -5.56 -5.54
CA HIS A 43 -4.90 -6.30 -6.77
C HIS A 43 -6.24 -7.01 -6.69
N VAL A 44 -6.97 -7.07 -7.81
CA VAL A 44 -8.17 -7.91 -7.95
C VAL A 44 -7.76 -9.18 -8.65
N LEU A 45 -7.87 -10.31 -7.94
CA LEU A 45 -7.56 -11.61 -8.50
C LEU A 45 -8.57 -11.96 -9.59
N ASP A 46 -8.08 -12.38 -10.76
CA ASP A 46 -8.90 -12.97 -11.80
C ASP A 46 -9.01 -14.49 -11.55
N PRO A 47 -10.22 -15.03 -11.28
CA PRO A 47 -10.41 -16.47 -11.12
C PRO A 47 -10.03 -17.28 -12.36
N GLN A 48 -10.02 -16.67 -13.55
CA GLN A 48 -9.65 -17.32 -14.81
C GLN A 48 -8.14 -17.39 -15.01
N GLU A 49 -7.36 -16.55 -14.33
CA GLU A 49 -5.90 -16.48 -14.43
C GLU A 49 -5.21 -16.55 -13.05
N PRO A 50 -5.40 -17.63 -12.28
CA PRO A 50 -5.02 -17.69 -10.86
C PRO A 50 -3.49 -17.66 -10.60
N TYR A 51 -2.67 -17.81 -11.63
CA TYR A 51 -1.20 -17.84 -11.53
C TYR A 51 -0.54 -16.52 -11.93
N MET A 52 -1.31 -15.54 -12.43
CA MET A 52 -0.79 -14.23 -12.77
C MET A 52 -1.13 -13.24 -11.67
N LEU A 53 -0.11 -12.54 -11.14
CA LEU A 53 -0.36 -11.39 -10.28
C LEU A 53 -0.89 -10.26 -11.17
N PRO A 54 -2.14 -9.80 -10.99
CA PRO A 54 -2.69 -8.74 -11.81
C PRO A 54 -1.99 -7.41 -11.50
N GLU A 55 -2.05 -6.48 -12.45
CA GLU A 55 -1.61 -5.10 -12.19
C GLU A 55 -2.35 -4.50 -10.99
N PRO A 56 -1.68 -3.74 -10.11
CA PRO A 56 -2.34 -3.09 -9.00
C PRO A 56 -3.36 -2.06 -9.52
N MET A 57 -4.49 -1.94 -8.82
CA MET A 57 -5.55 -0.99 -9.17
C MET A 57 -5.72 0.17 -8.18
N PHE A 58 -5.14 0.00 -6.98
CA PHE A 58 -5.24 0.93 -5.89
C PHE A 58 -3.97 0.85 -5.04
N ALA A 59 -3.55 1.98 -4.46
CA ALA A 59 -2.45 1.99 -3.51
C ALA A 59 -2.70 2.92 -2.33
N VAL A 60 -2.09 2.59 -1.19
CA VAL A 60 -1.91 3.48 -0.05
C VAL A 60 -0.41 3.61 0.19
N ALA A 61 0.10 4.82 0.45
CA ALA A 61 1.52 5.04 0.65
C ALA A 61 1.81 5.97 1.82
N ALA A 62 2.94 5.73 2.49
CA ALA A 62 3.55 6.65 3.44
C ALA A 62 4.55 7.55 2.68
N GLU A 63 4.08 8.70 2.24
CA GLU A 63 4.86 9.65 1.45
C GLU A 63 5.85 10.45 2.31
N ILE A 64 7.12 10.44 1.90
CA ILE A 64 8.19 11.23 2.49
C ILE A 64 8.16 12.62 1.87
N SER A 65 7.86 13.63 2.69
CA SER A 65 7.95 15.02 2.27
C SER A 65 9.34 15.58 2.52
N GLN A 66 10.05 15.95 1.46
CA GLN A 66 11.32 16.69 1.56
C GLN A 66 11.15 18.08 2.19
N PHE A 67 9.92 18.57 2.30
CA PHE A 67 9.60 19.89 2.86
C PHE A 67 9.13 19.84 4.32
N SER A 68 8.92 18.64 4.88
CA SER A 68 8.53 18.49 6.29
C SER A 68 9.78 18.28 7.14
N ASN A 69 10.18 19.31 7.89
CA ASN A 69 11.24 19.20 8.90
C ASN A 69 10.78 18.42 10.16
N SER A 70 9.55 17.90 10.17
CA SER A 70 8.93 17.28 11.34
C SER A 70 9.15 15.77 11.43
N GLY A 71 9.74 15.14 10.41
CA GLY A 71 9.81 13.67 10.31
C GLY A 71 8.44 13.01 10.08
N SER A 72 7.42 13.80 9.74
CA SER A 72 6.08 13.29 9.46
C SER A 72 5.99 12.80 8.02
N HIS A 73 5.20 11.74 7.83
CA HIS A 73 4.89 11.20 6.52
C HIS A 73 3.43 11.51 6.19
N PHE A 74 3.10 11.71 4.92
CA PHE A 74 1.70 11.86 4.48
C PHE A 74 1.10 10.49 4.16
N LEU A 75 -0.18 10.28 4.49
CA LEU A 75 -0.91 9.08 4.09
C LEU A 75 -1.59 9.33 2.74
N GLY A 76 -0.89 8.93 1.68
CA GLY A 76 -1.36 9.02 0.31
C GLY A 76 -2.27 7.87 -0.08
N VAL A 77 -3.35 8.18 -0.81
CA VAL A 77 -4.25 7.20 -1.40
C VAL A 77 -4.37 7.44 -2.89
N PHE A 78 -4.22 6.36 -3.65
CA PHE A 78 -4.17 6.36 -5.11
C PHE A 78 -5.30 5.46 -5.65
N PRO A 79 -6.51 6.00 -5.89
CA PRO A 79 -7.66 5.23 -6.39
C PRO A 79 -7.60 4.97 -7.91
N GLY A 80 -6.39 4.86 -8.47
CA GLY A 80 -6.13 4.59 -9.88
C GLY A 80 -6.23 5.79 -10.84
N HIS A 81 -6.91 6.88 -10.47
CA HIS A 81 -7.12 8.06 -11.33
C HIS A 81 -6.64 9.39 -10.74
N GLY A 82 -6.07 9.37 -9.53
CA GLY A 82 -5.62 10.58 -8.85
C GLY A 82 -4.93 10.28 -7.53
N HIS A 83 -4.82 11.32 -6.70
CA HIS A 83 -4.14 11.29 -5.41
C HIS A 83 -4.96 12.00 -4.36
N LEU A 84 -5.10 11.39 -3.19
CA LEU A 84 -5.75 11.95 -2.02
C LEU A 84 -4.79 11.86 -0.83
N ASN A 85 -4.67 12.94 -0.07
CA ASN A 85 -3.88 12.98 1.15
C ASN A 85 -4.82 12.91 2.36
N LEU A 86 -4.68 11.86 3.18
CA LEU A 86 -5.51 11.63 4.37
C LEU A 86 -4.87 12.19 5.66
N GLY A 87 -3.93 13.11 5.53
CA GLY A 87 -3.23 13.76 6.63
C GLY A 87 -1.81 13.24 6.83
N SER A 88 -1.09 13.87 7.76
CA SER A 88 0.29 13.49 8.11
C SER A 88 0.42 13.01 9.54
N SER A 89 1.31 12.05 9.75
CA SER A 89 1.71 11.56 11.07
C SER A 89 3.13 10.98 11.00
N PRO A 90 3.95 11.10 12.06
CA PRO A 90 5.16 10.29 12.18
C PRO A 90 4.86 8.79 12.25
N ASP A 91 3.64 8.40 12.65
CA ASP A 91 3.23 6.99 12.71
C ASP A 91 3.25 6.30 11.35
N TRP A 92 3.13 7.03 10.23
CA TRP A 92 3.22 6.41 8.91
C TRP A 92 4.66 6.02 8.52
N ALA A 93 5.66 6.40 9.31
CA ALA A 93 7.02 5.87 9.20
C ALA A 93 7.19 4.51 9.91
N ASP A 94 6.26 4.13 10.78
CA ASP A 94 6.24 2.84 11.45
C ASP A 94 5.47 1.85 10.59
N LEU A 95 6.16 0.82 10.10
CA LEU A 95 5.60 -0.18 9.19
C LEU A 95 4.34 -0.84 9.77
N SER A 96 4.33 -1.18 11.06
CA SER A 96 3.18 -1.86 11.67
C SER A 96 1.96 -0.94 11.74
N LYS A 97 2.16 0.32 12.15
CA LYS A 97 1.08 1.30 12.24
C LYS A 97 0.57 1.70 10.86
N PHE A 98 1.48 1.90 9.91
CA PHE A 98 1.15 2.12 8.51
C PHE A 98 0.31 0.98 7.94
N THR A 99 0.77 -0.27 8.04
CA THR A 99 0.05 -1.43 7.50
C THR A 99 -1.34 -1.56 8.09
N GLN A 100 -1.49 -1.38 9.41
CA GLN A 100 -2.79 -1.41 10.07
C GLN A 100 -3.74 -0.34 9.50
N ARG A 101 -3.28 0.91 9.38
CA ARG A 101 -4.12 1.99 8.84
C ARG A 101 -4.41 1.80 7.36
N ALA A 102 -3.41 1.39 6.56
CA ALA A 102 -3.56 1.19 5.13
C ALA A 102 -4.58 0.09 4.82
N LEU A 103 -4.55 -1.03 5.56
CA LEU A 103 -5.57 -2.08 5.45
C LEU A 103 -6.97 -1.57 5.82
N GLN A 104 -7.09 -0.70 6.83
CA GLN A 104 -8.35 -0.08 7.18
C GLN A 104 -8.87 0.82 6.05
N VAL A 105 -8.00 1.63 5.43
CA VAL A 105 -8.35 2.47 4.27
C VAL A 105 -8.84 1.63 3.10
N VAL A 106 -8.21 0.47 2.84
CA VAL A 106 -8.68 -0.47 1.81
C VAL A 106 -10.07 -1.00 2.14
N GLY A 107 -10.29 -1.46 3.39
CA GLY A 107 -11.60 -1.92 3.83
C GLY A 107 -12.69 -0.85 3.67
N GLU A 108 -12.40 0.39 4.09
CA GLU A 108 -13.28 1.55 3.94
C GLU A 108 -13.59 1.85 2.46
N HIS A 109 -12.57 1.87 1.59
CA HIS A 109 -12.72 2.22 0.18
C HIS A 109 -13.55 1.20 -0.61
N PHE A 110 -13.34 -0.09 -0.35
CA PHE A 110 -14.03 -1.17 -1.04
C PHE A 110 -15.27 -1.69 -0.32
N ASN A 111 -15.67 -1.05 0.79
CA ASN A 111 -16.80 -1.45 1.64
C ASN A 111 -16.69 -2.92 2.11
N ILE A 112 -15.50 -3.32 2.56
CA ILE A 112 -15.18 -4.66 3.04
C ILE A 112 -15.06 -4.64 4.56
N ASN A 113 -15.91 -5.43 5.22
CA ASN A 113 -15.97 -5.50 6.69
C ASN A 113 -15.26 -6.75 7.27
N SER A 114 -14.75 -7.64 6.42
CA SER A 114 -13.99 -8.80 6.88
C SER A 114 -12.61 -8.40 7.36
N LYS A 115 -12.11 -9.10 8.38
CA LYS A 115 -10.75 -8.89 8.88
C LYS A 115 -9.72 -9.32 7.81
N PRO A 116 -8.68 -8.52 7.57
CA PRO A 116 -7.55 -8.93 6.74
C PRO A 116 -6.93 -10.24 7.25
N VAL A 117 -6.61 -11.15 6.34
CA VAL A 117 -5.93 -12.41 6.64
C VAL A 117 -4.54 -12.34 6.04
N ARG A 118 -3.49 -12.34 6.88
CA ARG A 118 -2.11 -12.41 6.42
C ARG A 118 -1.85 -13.78 5.79
N LEU A 119 -1.33 -13.80 4.57
CA LEU A 119 -0.86 -15.01 3.93
C LEU A 119 0.54 -15.31 4.46
N HIS A 120 0.78 -16.52 4.93
CA HIS A 120 2.13 -16.95 5.31
C HIS A 120 2.86 -17.40 4.05
N ASN A 121 4.07 -16.87 3.84
CA ASN A 121 5.01 -17.54 2.97
C ASN A 121 5.36 -18.86 3.65
N THR A 122 5.15 -19.97 2.94
CA THR A 122 5.70 -21.27 3.32
C THR A 122 7.16 -21.27 2.89
N ASP A 123 7.98 -20.54 3.64
CA ASP A 123 9.43 -20.68 3.58
C ASP A 123 9.82 -21.68 4.67
N ASP A 124 9.69 -22.97 4.34
CA ASP A 124 10.43 -24.07 4.99
C ASP A 124 11.84 -24.16 4.36
#